data_AF-N1WDM5-F1
#
_entry.id   AF-N1WDM5-F1
#
_cell.length_a   1.000
_cell.length_b   1.000
_cell.length_c   1.000
_cell.angle_alpha   90.00
_cell.angle_beta   90.00
_cell.angle_gamma   90.00
#
_symmetry.space_group_name_H-M   'P 1'
#
loop_
_entity.id
_entity.type
_entity.pdbx_description
1 polymer ?
#
loop_
_entity_poly.entity_id
_entity_poly.type
_entity_poly.pdbx_seq_one_letter_code
_entity_poly.pdbx_strand_id
1 'polypeptide(L)' 'MIETIEANPDTIITLVNEKKFIVQEPVAEVVEKVVSYKTRIHGLPRVKEDA' A
#
# COMPACT_ATOMS: atom_id res chain seq x y z
N MET A 1 -5.73 -0.34 -8.79
CA MET A 1 -4.47 0.42 -8.67
C MET A 1 -4.68 1.47 -7.58
N ILE A 2 -3.71 1.65 -6.68
CA ILE A 2 -3.80 2.65 -5.60
C ILE A 2 -3.26 3.97 -6.15
N GLU A 3 -3.97 5.05 -5.86
CA GLU A 3 -3.61 6.42 -6.25
C GLU A 3 -2.90 7.14 -5.11
N THR A 4 -3.52 7.19 -3.93
CA THR A 4 -2.93 7.81 -2.72
C THR A 4 -3.19 6.99 -1.48
N ILE A 5 -2.28 7.11 -0.50
CA ILE A 5 -2.47 6.60 0.86
C ILE A 5 -2.14 7.77 1.80
N GLU A 6 -3.09 8.18 2.62
CA GLU A 6 -2.98 9.36 3.49
C GLU A 6 -3.24 8.99 4.95
N ALA A 7 -2.46 9.56 5.87
CA ALA A 7 -2.72 9.49 7.30
C ALA A 7 -3.58 10.70 7.72
N ASN A 8 -4.88 10.49 7.85
CA ASN A 8 -5.75 11.30 8.71
C ASN A 8 -5.81 10.57 10.08
N PRO A 9 -6.60 10.92 11.13
CA PRO A 9 -6.59 10.10 12.36
C PRO A 9 -6.70 8.59 12.11
N ASP A 10 -7.30 8.21 10.97
CA ASP A 10 -7.24 6.90 10.34
C ASP A 10 -6.53 6.93 8.97
N THR A 11 -6.07 5.77 8.48
CA THR A 11 -5.44 5.65 7.15
C THR A 11 -6.49 5.56 6.04
N ILE A 12 -6.39 6.42 5.02
CA ILE A 12 -7.28 6.43 3.85
C ILE A 12 -6.51 5.97 2.61
N ILE A 13 -7.04 4.99 1.90
CA ILE A 13 -6.55 4.53 0.60
C ILE A 13 -7.51 5.01 -0.48
N THR A 14 -7.02 5.82 -1.41
CA THR A 14 -7.76 6.20 -2.62
C THR A 14 -7.28 5.35 -3.79
N LEU A 15 -8.21 4.74 -4.51
CA LEU A 15 -7.94 4.00 -5.74
C LEU A 15 -8.09 4.92 -6.95
N VAL A 16 -7.43 4.57 -8.06
CA VAL A 16 -7.50 5.33 -9.34
C VAL A 16 -8.89 5.46 -9.97
N ASN A 17 -9.87 4.74 -9.42
CA ASN A 17 -11.28 4.84 -9.80
C ASN A 17 -12.09 5.66 -8.78
N GLU A 18 -11.43 6.53 -8.03
CA GLU A 18 -11.98 7.45 -7.03
C GLU A 18 -12.61 6.78 -5.80
N LYS A 19 -12.53 5.44 -5.69
CA LYS A 19 -13.01 4.72 -4.49
C LYS A 19 -12.06 4.93 -3.32
N LYS A 20 -12.63 5.25 -2.16
CA LYS A 20 -11.91 5.47 -0.91
C LYS A 20 -12.19 4.35 0.09
N PHE A 21 -11.14 3.90 0.78
CA PHE A 21 -11.21 2.92 1.85
C PHE A 21 -10.53 3.46 3.10
N ILE A 22 -11.18 3.30 4.24
CA ILE A 22 -10.58 3.59 5.55
C ILE A 22 -10.11 2.26 6.12
N VAL A 23 -8.86 2.21 6.56
CA VAL A 23 -8.23 1.02 7.13
C VAL A 23 -7.61 1.35 8.48
N GLN A 24 -7.48 0.33 9.33
CA GLN A 24 -6.92 0.50 10.68
C GLN A 24 -5.40 0.44 10.66
N GLU A 25 -4.83 -0.17 9.62
CA GLU A 25 -3.39 -0.29 9.46
C GLU A 25 -2.73 1.06 9.19
N PRO A 26 -1.55 1.31 9.76
CA PRO A 26 -0.78 2.50 9.45
C PRO A 26 -0.31 2.46 7.99
N VAL A 27 -0.08 3.65 7.42
CA VAL A 27 0.40 3.82 6.03
C VAL A 27 1.58 2.91 5.69
N ALA A 28 2.57 2.80 6.58
CA ALA A 28 3.76 1.97 6.37
C ALA A 28 3.41 0.48 6.14
N GLU A 29 2.53 -0.08 6.97
CA GLU A 29 2.09 -1.47 6.84
C GLU A 29 1.29 -1.68 5.55
N VAL A 30 0.43 -0.72 5.18
CA VAL A 30 -0.31 -0.77 3.92
C VAL A 30 0.66 -0.78 2.73
N VAL A 31 1.69 0.06 2.76
CA VAL A 31 2.71 0.12 1.70
C VAL A 31 3.44 -1.23 1.58
N GLU A 32 3.89 -1.82 2.70
CA GLU A 32 4.54 -3.14 2.69
C GLU A 32 3.63 -4.24 2.12
N LYS A 33 2.35 -4.27 2.53
CA LYS A 33 1.37 -5.22 2.00
C LYS A 33 1.17 -5.05 0.49
N VAL A 34 1.11 -3.81 0.01
CA VAL A 34 0.94 -3.49 -1.42
C VAL A 34 2.17 -3.91 -2.22
N VAL A 35 3.38 -3.63 -1.72
CA VAL A 35 4.64 -4.06 -2.35
C VAL A 35 4.68 -5.59 -2.41
N SER A 36 4.45 -6.28 -1.28
CA SER A 36 4.41 -7.74 -1.20
C SER A 36 3.42 -8.35 -2.19
N TYR A 37 2.22 -7.79 -2.30
CA TYR A 37 1.22 -8.21 -3.29
C TYR A 37 1.74 -8.03 -4.72
N LYS A 38 2.26 -6.83 -5.06
CA LYS A 38 2.81 -6.52 -6.39
C LYS A 38 3.98 -7.44 -6.76
N THR A 39 4.88 -7.73 -5.81
CA THR A 39 6.00 -8.65 -5.99
C THR A 39 5.52 -10.05 -6.32
N ARG A 40 4.50 -10.56 -5.61
CA ARG A 40 3.93 -11.90 -5.86
C ARG A 40 3.31 -12.03 -7.25
N ILE A 41 2.56 -11.02 -7.69
CA ILE A 41 1.83 -11.10 -8.97
C ILE A 41 2.74 -10.81 -10.19
N HIS A 42 3.80 -10.01 -10.02
CA HIS A 42 4.72 -9.66 -11.12
C HIS A 42 6.03 -10.45 -11.10
N GLY A 43 6.25 -11.34 -10.12
CA GLY A 43 7.49 -12.10 -9.98
C GLY A 43 8.72 -11.22 -9.74
N LEU A 44 8.54 -10.02 -9.19
CA LEU A 44 9.65 -9.09 -8.97
C LEU A 44 10.60 -9.64 -7.90
N PRO A 45 11.92 -9.39 -8.01
CA PRO A 45 12.85 -9.72 -6.94
C PRO A 45 12.47 -8.93 -5.69
N ARG A 46 12.55 -9.57 -4.51
CA ARG A 46 12.35 -8.88 -3.22
C ARG A 46 13.46 -7.84 -3.07
N VAL A 47 13.09 -6.56 -3.05
CA VAL A 47 14.01 -5.50 -2.63
C VAL A 47 14.32 -5.78 -1.16
N LYS A 48 15.57 -6.17 -0.87
CA LYS A 48 16.08 -6.16 0.49
C LYS A 48 16.37 -4.69 0.82
N GLU A 49 15.77 -4.18 1.88
CA GLU A 49 16.29 -2.98 2.52
C GLU A 49 17.61 -3.39 3.16
N ASP A 50 18.72 -2.89 2.59
CA ASP A 50 20.03 -2.99 3.20
C ASP A 50 19.99 -2.21 4.52
N ALA A 51 20.54 -2.85 5.56
CA ALA A 51 20.50 -2.45 6.97
C ALA A 51 21.10 -1.06 7.26
#